data_AF-A0A950P2Y3-F1
#
_entry.id   AF-A0A950P2Y3-F1
#
_cell.length_a   1.000
_cell.length_b   1.000
_cell.length_c   1.000
_cell.angle_alpha   90.00
_cell.angle_beta   90.00
_cell.angle_gamma   90.00
#
_symmetry.space_group_name_H-M   'P 1'
#
loop_
_entity.id
_entity.type
_entity.pdbx_description
1 polymer ?
#
loop_
_entity_poly.entity_id
_entity_poly.type
_entity_poly.pdbx_seq_one_letter_code
_entity_poly.pdbx_strand_id
1 'polypeptide(L)'
;MSTVLDQPDLGGADPREAEALDAYSRVVVDVAERLAPSVANLRLMRRTRAGQVPTGAGSAVALTPDGFVLTSAHVVSSRGPGSQGRPVAG
;
A
#
# COMPACT_ATOMS: atom_id res chain seq x y z
N MET A 1 24.44 -43.64 14.11
CA MET A 1 24.22 -43.14 12.74
C MET A 1 23.17 -42.04 12.82
N SER A 2 23.58 -40.86 13.29
CA SER A 2 22.69 -39.71 13.51
C SER A 2 22.76 -38.83 12.27
N THR A 3 21.65 -38.77 11.54
CA THR A 3 21.47 -37.87 10.40
C THR A 3 21.39 -36.46 10.96
N VAL A 4 22.47 -35.70 10.83
CA VAL A 4 22.43 -34.24 10.97
C VAL A 4 21.45 -33.78 9.89
N LEU A 5 20.31 -33.24 10.33
CA LEU A 5 19.43 -32.53 9.43
C LEU A 5 20.25 -31.40 8.82
N ASP A 6 20.37 -31.43 7.50
CA ASP A 6 20.74 -30.29 6.68
C ASP A 6 19.71 -29.19 6.96
N GLN A 7 19.93 -28.45 8.05
CA GLN A 7 19.21 -27.21 8.29
C GLN A 7 19.63 -26.28 7.16
N PRO A 8 18.70 -25.75 6.36
CA PRO A 8 19.06 -24.72 5.40
C PRO A 8 19.73 -23.60 6.20
N ASP A 9 20.94 -23.24 5.77
CA ASP A 9 21.67 -22.10 6.31
C ASP A 9 20.87 -20.81 6.08
N LEU A 10 19.93 -20.55 6.99
CA LEU A 10 19.23 -19.28 7.12
C LEU A 10 20.02 -18.36 8.07
N GLY A 11 21.30 -18.65 8.36
CA GLY A 11 21.99 -18.17 9.54
C GLY A 11 23.49 -17.91 9.38
N GLY A 12 23.96 -17.64 8.16
CA GLY A 12 25.36 -17.35 7.86
C GLY A 12 25.59 -15.97 7.25
N ALA A 13 24.77 -14.96 7.57
CA ALA A 13 25.13 -13.59 7.19
C ALA A 13 26.49 -13.28 7.82
N ASP A 14 27.47 -12.93 6.99
CA ASP A 14 28.74 -12.37 7.47
C ASP A 14 28.39 -11.33 8.55
N PRO A 15 29.06 -11.30 9.72
CA PRO A 15 28.79 -10.29 10.75
C PRO A 15 28.70 -8.86 10.20
N ARG A 16 29.44 -8.56 9.13
CA ARG A 16 29.37 -7.29 8.39
C ARG A 16 28.07 -7.11 7.61
N GLU A 17 27.57 -8.17 7.00
CA GLU A 17 26.28 -8.18 6.31
C GLU A 17 25.13 -8.01 7.30
N ALA A 18 25.18 -8.70 8.44
CA ALA A 18 24.20 -8.52 9.51
C ALA A 18 24.19 -7.09 10.05
N GLU A 19 25.36 -6.49 10.27
CA GLU A 19 25.49 -5.08 10.67
C GLU A 19 24.95 -4.13 9.58
N ALA A 20 25.22 -4.41 8.31
CA ALA A 20 24.71 -3.62 7.19
C ALA A 20 23.18 -3.68 7.07
N LEU A 21 22.57 -4.86 7.25
CA LEU A 21 21.11 -5.04 7.22
C LEU A 21 20.42 -4.38 8.42
N ASP A 22 21.05 -4.39 9.60
CA ASP A 22 20.55 -3.70 10.78
C ASP A 22 20.62 -2.17 10.59
N ALA A 23 21.75 -1.66 10.08
CA ALA A 23 21.88 -0.24 9.73
C ALA A 23 20.85 0.20 8.68
N TYR A 24 20.65 -0.61 7.64
CA TYR A 24 19.61 -0.37 6.63
C TYR A 24 18.21 -0.35 7.26
N SER A 25 17.90 -1.32 8.12
CA SER A 25 16.59 -1.42 8.77
C SER A 25 16.28 -0.18 9.61
N ARG A 26 17.26 0.33 10.37
CA ARG A 26 17.10 1.60 11.11
C ARG A 26 16.77 2.76 10.19
N VAL A 27 17.47 2.90 9.06
CA VAL A 27 17.20 3.95 8.07
C VAL A 27 15.78 3.84 7.51
N VAL A 28 15.35 2.63 7.16
CA VAL A 28 13.99 2.40 6.62
C VAL A 28 12.92 2.75 7.65
N VAL A 29 13.11 2.32 8.91
CA VAL A 29 12.20 2.64 10.01
C VAL A 29 12.11 4.15 10.22
N ASP A 30 13.25 4.83 10.32
CA ASP A 30 13.31 6.29 10.51
C ASP A 30 12.59 7.04 9.37
N VAL A 31 12.80 6.60 8.12
CA VAL A 31 12.12 7.20 6.96
C VAL A 31 10.61 6.95 7.02
N ALA A 32 10.20 5.74 7.37
CA ALA A 32 8.78 5.39 7.48
C ALA A 32 8.08 6.21 8.57
N GLU A 33 8.70 6.36 9.75
CA GLU A 33 8.16 7.17 10.84
C GLU A 33 8.00 8.64 10.44
N ARG A 34 9.00 9.19 9.72
CA ARG A 34 8.95 10.58 9.25
C ARG A 34 7.89 10.82 8.18
N LEU A 35 7.66 9.85 7.30
CA LEU A 35 6.71 9.98 6.20
C LEU A 35 5.27 9.57 6.57
N ALA A 36 5.08 8.78 7.62
CA ALA A 36 3.76 8.28 8.02
C ALA A 36 2.68 9.38 8.13
N PRO A 37 2.94 10.58 8.71
CA PRO A 37 1.94 11.64 8.79
C PRO A 37 1.53 12.24 7.44
N SER A 38 2.36 12.06 6.39
CA SER A 38 2.11 12.61 5.06
C SER A 38 1.26 11.68 4.18
N VAL A 39 1.00 10.44 4.63
CA VAL A 39 0.25 9.44 3.86
C VAL A 39 -1.19 9.35 4.36
N ALA A 40 -2.15 9.45 3.44
CA ALA A 40 -3.58 9.40 3.75
C ALA A 40 -4.27 8.20 3.07
N ASN A 41 -5.25 7.63 3.78
CA ASN A 41 -6.17 6.65 3.21
C ASN A 41 -7.26 7.39 2.41
N LEU A 42 -7.34 7.10 1.12
CA LEU A 42 -8.38 7.63 0.23
C LEU A 42 -9.53 6.64 0.08
N ARG A 43 -10.75 7.16 0.27
CA ARG A 43 -11.99 6.44 -0.03
C ARG A 43 -12.82 7.23 -1.02
N LEU A 44 -13.16 6.61 -2.13
CA LEU A 44 -13.96 7.22 -3.20
C LEU A 44 -15.42 6.86 -2.99
N MET A 45 -16.26 7.89 -2.93
CA MET A 45 -17.69 7.76 -2.74
C MET A 45 -18.42 8.32 -3.96
N ARG A 46 -19.44 7.60 -4.44
CA ARG A 46 -20.33 8.06 -5.49
C ARG A 46 -21.72 8.29 -4.94
N ARG A 47 -22.29 9.44 -5.29
CA ARG A 47 -23.69 9.76 -4.96
C ARG A 47 -24.64 8.97 -5.85
N THR A 48 -25.62 8.34 -5.24
CA THR A 48 -26.71 7.61 -5.88
C THR A 48 -28.06 8.04 -5.30
N ARG A 49 -29.17 7.56 -5.89
CA ARG A 49 -30.52 7.79 -5.33
C ARG A 49 -30.70 7.19 -3.93
N ALA A 50 -29.93 6.17 -3.58
CA ALA A 50 -29.99 5.47 -2.29
C ALA A 50 -28.97 6.00 -1.26
N GLY A 51 -28.16 7.01 -1.61
CA GLY A 51 -27.11 7.55 -0.73
C GLY A 51 -25.72 7.55 -1.36
N GLN A 52 -24.69 7.64 -0.54
CA GLN A 52 -23.28 7.53 -0.95
C GLN A 52 -22.85 6.06 -0.92
N VAL A 53 -22.29 5.57 -2.03
CA VAL A 53 -21.74 4.21 -2.12
C VAL A 53 -20.23 4.25 -2.36
N PRO A 54 -19.43 3.40 -1.70
CA PRO A 54 -18.01 3.25 -2.00
C PRO A 54 -17.78 2.77 -3.43
N THR A 55 -16.88 3.42 -4.16
CA THR A 55 -16.51 3.05 -5.55
C THR A 55 -15.04 2.75 -5.74
N GLY A 56 -14.22 2.97 -4.72
CA GLY A 56 -12.81 2.65 -4.74
C GLY A 56 -12.08 3.10 -3.48
N ALA A 57 -10.85 2.63 -3.33
CA ALA A 57 -9.95 3.01 -2.27
C ALA A 57 -8.52 3.14 -2.82
N GLY A 58 -7.66 3.87 -2.11
CA GLY A 58 -6.26 4.01 -2.45
C GLY A 58 -5.52 4.83 -1.41
N SER A 59 -4.30 5.26 -1.76
CA SER A 59 -3.49 6.11 -0.90
C SER A 59 -3.19 7.43 -1.61
N ALA A 60 -2.98 8.47 -0.79
CA ALA A 60 -2.46 9.76 -1.22
C ALA A 60 -1.26 10.17 -0.38
N VAL A 61 -0.41 11.02 -0.95
CA VAL A 61 0.67 11.69 -0.23
C VAL A 61 0.40 13.19 -0.25
N ALA A 62 0.50 13.85 0.90
CA ALA A 62 0.43 15.30 1.02
C ALA A 62 1.60 15.96 0.28
N LEU A 63 1.27 16.87 -0.64
CA LEU A 63 2.25 17.63 -1.40
C LEU A 63 2.49 19.00 -0.77
N THR A 64 1.44 19.62 -0.25
CA THR A 64 1.49 20.97 0.32
C THR A 64 0.63 21.09 1.59
N PRO A 65 0.94 22.02 2.50
CA PRO A 65 0.20 22.20 3.75
C PRO A 65 -1.25 22.69 3.59
N ASP A 66 -1.58 23.32 2.45
CA ASP A 66 -2.93 23.80 2.11
C ASP A 66 -3.84 22.70 1.54
N GLY A 67 -3.37 21.45 1.54
CA GLY A 67 -4.21 20.27 1.33
C GLY A 67 -4.16 19.68 -0.08
N PHE A 68 -3.18 20.05 -0.92
CA PHE A 68 -2.98 19.33 -2.17
C PHE A 68 -2.31 17.98 -1.90
N VAL A 69 -2.84 16.93 -2.54
CA VAL A 69 -2.37 15.55 -2.40
C VAL A 69 -2.11 14.92 -3.77
N LEU A 70 -1.15 14.02 -3.84
CA LEU A 70 -0.83 13.24 -5.02
C LEU A 70 -1.39 11.82 -4.89
N THR A 71 -2.03 11.32 -5.95
CA THR A 71 -2.45 9.91 -6.06
C THR A 71 -2.38 9.46 -7.52
N SER A 72 -2.46 8.15 -7.75
CA SER A 72 -2.49 7.58 -9.09
C SER A 72 -3.81 7.91 -9.80
N ALA A 73 -3.76 8.26 -11.09
CA ALA A 73 -4.95 8.59 -11.87
C ALA A 73 -6.00 7.47 -11.90
N HIS A 74 -5.58 6.21 -11.86
CA HIS A 74 -6.50 5.08 -11.84
C HIS A 74 -7.25 4.94 -10.51
N VAL A 75 -6.69 5.45 -9.39
CA VAL A 75 -7.38 5.46 -8.10
C VAL A 75 -8.64 6.30 -8.27
N VAL A 76 -8.50 7.56 -8.67
CA VAL A 76 -9.64 8.47 -8.87
C VAL A 76 -10.55 8.08 -10.05
N SER A 77 -10.00 7.39 -11.06
CA SER A 77 -10.77 6.90 -12.20
C SER A 77 -11.43 5.54 -11.96
N SER A 78 -11.23 4.93 -10.78
CA SER A 78 -11.83 3.64 -10.42
C SER A 78 -13.35 3.71 -10.56
N ARG A 79 -13.85 3.11 -11.64
CA ARG A 79 -15.27 2.86 -11.82
C ARG A 79 -15.62 1.72 -10.87
N GLY A 80 -16.38 2.02 -9.82
CA GLY A 80 -16.88 0.98 -8.91
C GLY A 80 -17.58 -0.14 -9.70
N PRO A 81 -17.51 -1.40 -9.23
CA PRO A 81 -18.20 -2.51 -9.87
C PRO A 81 -19.71 -2.26 -9.80
N GLY A 82 -20.31 -1.81 -10.90
CA GLY A 82 -21.73 -1.44 -10.89
C GLY A 82 -22.34 -0.92 -12.18
N SER A 83 -21.68 -1.02 -13.34
CA SER A 83 -22.32 -0.68 -14.62
C SER A 83 -21.80 -1.43 -15.84
N GLN A 84 -21.45 -2.72 -15.71
CA GLN A 84 -21.55 -3.58 -16.89
C GLN A 84 -23.03 -3.84 -17.13
N GLY A 85 -23.54 -3.28 -18.23
CA GLY A 85 -24.94 -3.34 -18.62
C GLY A 85 -25.43 -4.77 -18.66
N ARG A 86 -26.57 -5.01 -18.03
CA ARG A 86 -27.41 -6.15 -18.38
C ARG A 86 -27.92 -5.86 -19.81
N PRO A 87 -27.62 -6.69 -20.83
CA PRO A 87 -28.33 -6.56 -22.09
C PRO A 87 -29.82 -6.78 -21.79
N VAL A 88 -30.64 -5.78 -22.13
CA VAL A 88 -32.08 -5.98 -22.19
C VAL A 88 -32.31 -6.86 -23.40
N ALA A 89 -32.49 -8.16 -23.16
CA ALA A 89 -33.02 -9.07 -24.16
C ALA A 89 -34.44 -8.59 -24.48
N GLY A 90 -34.59 -8.03 -25.67
CA GLY A 90 -35.86 -7.92 -26.37
C GLY A 90 -36.09 -9.14 -27.24
#